data_AF-A0A523HG11-F1
#
_entry.id   AF-A0A523HG11-F1
#
_cell.length_a   1.000
_cell.length_b   1.000
_cell.length_c   1.000
_cell.angle_alpha   90.00
_cell.angle_beta   90.00
_cell.angle_gamma   90.00
#
_symmetry.space_group_name_H-M   'P 1'
#
loop_
_entity.id
_entity.type
_entity.pdbx_description
1 polymer ?
#
loop_
_entity_poly.entity_id
_entity_poly.type
_entity_poly.pdbx_seq_one_letter_code
_entity_poly.pdbx_strand_id
1 'polypeptide(L)' 'MKEFLEFIIKHLVDNPDEVHVNENDGERTIVFGLRGSQEDMGKVIGRRGQTAKSLRTLLAA' A
#
# COMPACT_ATOMS: atom_id res chain seq x y z
N MET A 1 -11.49 2.47 -1.89
CA MET A 1 -10.07 2.89 -1.87
C MET A 1 -9.13 1.72 -1.60
N LYS A 2 -9.47 0.82 -0.67
CA LYS A 2 -8.74 -0.42 -0.42
C LYS A 2 -8.40 -1.23 -1.67
N GLU A 3 -9.39 -1.53 -2.51
CA GLU A 3 -9.20 -2.35 -3.73
C GLU A 3 -8.21 -1.74 -4.72
N PHE A 4 -8.22 -0.41 -4.87
CA PHE A 4 -7.26 0.31 -5.71
C PHE A 4 -5.84 0.18 -5.17
N LEU A 5 -5.67 0.34 -3.85
CA LEU A 5 -4.38 0.18 -3.19
C LEU A 5 -3.87 -1.26 -3.35
N GLU A 6 -4.74 -2.24 -3.12
CA GLU A 6 -4.44 -3.65 -3.25
C GLU A 6 -4.06 -4.02 -4.69
N PHE A 7 -4.80 -3.52 -5.67
CA PHE A 7 -4.50 -3.71 -7.09
C PHE A 7 -3.10 -3.20 -7.45
N ILE A 8 -2.77 -1.95 -7.11
CA ILE A 8 -1.46 -1.38 -7.45
C ILE A 8 -0.34 -2.14 -6.73
N ILE A 9 -0.51 -2.42 -5.44
CA ILE A 9 0.54 -3.05 -4.64
C ILE A 9 0.82 -4.47 -5.12
N LYS A 10 -0.22 -5.26 -5.44
CA LYS A 10 -0.03 -6.60 -6.01
C LYS A 10 0.77 -6.60 -7.32
N HIS A 11 0.77 -5.51 -8.08
CA HIS A 11 1.58 -5.38 -9.29
C HIS A 11 2.99 -4.82 -9.06
N LEU A 12 3.31 -4.36 -7.85
CA LEU A 12 4.62 -3.80 -7.48
C LEU A 12 5.55 -4.82 -6.79
N VAL A 13 5.00 -5.92 -6.33
CA VAL A 13 5.66 -6.92 -5.48
C VAL A 13 5.92 -8.20 -6.25
N ASP A 14 6.82 -9.04 -5.73
CA ASP A 14 7.06 -10.37 -6.33
C ASP A 14 6.06 -11.42 -5.83
N ASN A 15 5.58 -11.27 -4.60
CA ASN A 15 4.65 -12.21 -3.96
C ASN A 15 3.29 -11.53 -3.70
N PRO A 16 2.45 -11.34 -4.72
CA PRO A 16 1.15 -10.67 -4.59
C PRO A 16 0.18 -11.37 -3.63
N ASP A 17 0.33 -12.69 -3.46
CA ASP A 17 -0.53 -13.50 -2.61
C ASP A 17 -0.27 -13.27 -1.11
N GLU A 18 0.94 -12.80 -0.75
CA GLU A 18 1.29 -12.45 0.63
C GLU A 18 0.90 -11.02 1.01
N VAL A 19 0.41 -10.23 0.05
CA VAL A 19 -0.02 -8.85 0.31
C VAL A 19 -1.43 -8.84 0.88
N HIS A 20 -1.54 -8.28 2.07
CA HIS A 20 -2.81 -8.03 2.73
C HIS A 20 -2.98 -6.55 3.06
N VAL A 21 -4.07 -5.96 2.55
CA VAL A 21 -4.49 -4.60 2.89
C VAL A 21 -5.59 -4.67 3.94
N ASN A 22 -5.40 -3.97 5.06
CA ASN A 22 -6.43 -3.77 6.08
C ASN A 22 -6.87 -2.31 6.06
N GLU A 23 -8.17 -2.10 6.19
CA GLU A 23 -8.79 -0.79 6.30
C GLU A 23 -9.33 -0.66 7.72
N ASN A 24 -8.91 0.40 8.42
CA ASN A 24 -9.45 0.75 9.73
C ASN A 24 -10.08 2.14 9.63
N ASP A 25 -11.40 2.18 9.72
CA ASP A 25 -12.17 3.41 9.74
C ASP A 25 -12.10 4.02 11.14
N GLY A 26 -11.26 5.05 11.29
CA GLY A 26 -11.30 5.94 12.44
C GLY A 26 -12.31 7.07 12.23
N GLU A 27 -12.70 7.75 13.31
CA GLU A 27 -13.73 8.81 13.27
C GLU A 27 -13.44 9.96 12.31
N ARG A 28 -12.17 10.22 11.98
CA ARG A 28 -11.74 11.32 11.09
C ARG A 28 -10.78 10.90 9.97
N THR A 29 -10.21 9.70 10.08
CA THR A 29 -9.14 9.25 9.19
C THR A 29 -9.28 7.76 8.95
N ILE A 30 -9.19 7.37 7.69
CA ILE A 30 -9.09 5.96 7.29
C ILE A 30 -7.60 5.58 7.31
N VAL A 31 -7.27 4.52 8.05
CA VAL A 31 -5.90 3.99 8.11
C VAL A 31 -5.82 2.71 7.30
N PHE A 32 -5.06 2.75 6.21
CA PHE A 32 -4.72 1.57 5.42
C PHE A 32 -3.43 0.95 5.94
N GLY A 33 -3.55 -0.25 6.52
CA GLY A 33 -2.43 -1.06 6.98
C GLY A 33 -2.02 -2.07 5.91
N LEU A 34 -0.73 -2.10 5.56
CA LEU A 34 -0.18 -3.05 4.61
C LEU A 34 0.65 -4.11 5.32
N ARG A 35 0.46 -5.38 4.96
CA ARG A 35 1.25 -6.51 5.45
C ARG A 35 1.71 -7.37 4.26
N GLY A 36 2.93 -7.87 4.34
CA GLY A 36 3.55 -8.73 3.33
C GLY A 36 5.01 -9.02 3.70
N SER A 37 5.77 -9.63 2.79
CA SER A 37 7.18 -9.95 3.00
C SER A 37 8.04 -8.69 3.18
N GLN A 38 9.17 -8.81 3.87
CA GLN A 38 10.09 -7.68 4.08
C GLN A 38 10.63 -7.12 2.76
N GLU A 39 10.91 -7.99 1.79
CA GLU A 39 11.40 -7.62 0.47
C GLU A 39 10.35 -6.81 -0.31
N ASP A 40 9.10 -7.27 -0.30
CA ASP A 40 7.99 -6.62 -0.99
C ASP A 40 7.66 -5.26 -0.35
N MET A 41 7.74 -5.14 0.97
CA MET A 41 7.59 -3.84 1.64
C MET A 41 8.68 -2.84 1.19
N GLY A 42 9.90 -3.32 0.96
CA GLY A 42 10.96 -2.49 0.37
C GLY A 42 10.59 -1.93 -1.00
N LYS A 43 9.97 -2.73 -1.87
CA LYS A 43 9.50 -2.31 -3.20
C LYS A 43 8.35 -1.31 -3.12
N VAL A 44 7.39 -1.55 -2.22
CA VAL A 44 6.22 -0.68 -2.02
C VAL A 44 6.60 0.67 -1.43
N ILE A 45 7.53 0.70 -0.47
CA ILE A 45 8.09 1.95 0.06
C ILE A 45 8.82 2.68 -1.08
N GLY A 46 9.62 1.93 -1.84
CA GLY A 46 10.42 2.46 -2.93
C GLY A 46 11.58 3.32 -2.43
N ARG A 47 12.43 3.76 -3.38
CA ARG A 47 13.65 4.50 -3.04
C ARG A 47 13.28 5.81 -2.32
N ARG A 48 13.81 6.01 -1.10
CA ARG A 48 13.49 7.17 -0.24
C ARG A 48 11.99 7.37 0.03
N GLY A 49 11.19 6.31 -0.03
CA GLY A 49 9.74 6.40 0.19
C GLY A 49 8.95 6.98 -1.00
N GLN A 50 9.56 7.11 -2.18
CA GLN A 50 8.95 7.81 -3.32
C GLN A 50 7.68 7.12 -3.84
N THR A 51 7.66 5.78 -3.88
CA THR A 51 6.49 5.00 -4.31
C THR A 51 5.33 5.20 -3.34
N ALA A 52 5.58 5.02 -2.04
CA ALA A 52 4.57 5.25 -1.01
C ALA A 52 4.06 6.71 -0.97
N LYS A 53 4.91 7.70 -1.27
CA LYS A 53 4.49 9.10 -1.38
C LYS A 53 3.58 9.33 -2.59
N SER A 54 3.90 8.72 -3.73
CA SER A 54 3.09 8.82 -4.95
C SER A 54 1.72 8.17 -4.78
N LEU A 55 1.68 6.99 -4.13
CA LEU A 55 0.42 6.33 -3.76
C LEU A 55 -0.46 7.23 -2.88
N ARG A 56 0.12 7.91 -1.88
CA ARG A 56 -0.64 8.87 -1.05
C ARG A 56 -1.22 10.02 -1.87
N THR A 57 -0.48 10.57 -2.83
CA THR A 57 -0.98 11.62 -3.71
C THR A 57 -2.15 11.10 -4.57
N LEU A 58 -2.05 9.90 -5.12
CA LEU A 58 -3.12 9.29 -5.92
C LEU A 58 -4.40 9.03 -5.13
N LEU A 59 -4.28 8.72 -3.83
CA LEU A 59 -5.43 8.51 -2.94
C LEU A 59 -6.06 9.82 -2.44
N ALA A 60 -5.32 10.91 -2.47
CA ALA A 60 -5.77 12.22 -1.99
C ALA A 60 -6.36 13.12 -3.10
N ALA A 61 -6.18 12.73 -4.37
CA ALA A 61 -6.76 13.39 -5.54
C ALA A 61 -8.20 12.94 -5.77
#